data_AF-A0A969B033-F1
#
_entry.id   AF-A0A969B033-F1
#
_cell.length_a   1.000
_cell.length_b   1.000
_cell.length_c   1.000
_cell.angle_alpha   90.00
_cell.angle_beta   90.00
_cell.angle_gamma   90.00
#
_symmetry.space_group_name_H-M   'P 1'
#
loop_
_entity.id
_entity.type
_entity.pdbx_description
1 polymer ?
#
loop_
_entity_poly.entity_id
_entity_poly.type
_entity_poly.pdbx_seq_one_letter_code
_entity_poly.pdbx_strand_id
1 'polypeptide(L)'
;MKQFKLSSLLIILFLAIFQFSCEPESDILKSKDSILPERFGVEIPDALSQQNYASNGRVAIDTLQGNLIYGHLSNFINVGESASEFVAEVIGAIAIYRINKPMSLTFQGEEDGRAKNMVVEEEPTFEGETWEFVLTITDAASEAGADGGKGLQIFWNRSPIRGVALLKAYNIDRNTDFGQAVVRIDYSETGDHGYENDMIVSIADLPLADPLDDPYSMTTLKMYAGKNGDFVDVFGNSNHPNATFFAGNSGFNWAFVASGSRSKEIGVAEVALPPSSLDETSRNVILKDYSIKKVFTEEIYDVWPNIGQQSVDAFLFNTGAPGYFAKQGFVSGGTSPGSAYDALESRLNALSPYNPKDISNLKLSFK
;
A
#
# COMPACT_ATOMS: atom_id res chain seq x y z
N MET A 1 -76.04 9.81 -11.68
CA MET A 1 -74.68 9.65 -12.24
C MET A 1 -73.70 10.16 -11.20
N LYS A 2 -72.87 9.28 -10.61
CA LYS A 2 -71.93 9.63 -9.52
C LYS A 2 -70.63 10.16 -10.11
N GLN A 3 -70.20 11.33 -9.64
CA GLN A 3 -68.93 11.96 -9.99
C GLN A 3 -67.78 11.13 -9.42
N PHE A 4 -66.95 10.56 -10.29
CA PHE A 4 -65.68 9.94 -9.90
C PHE A 4 -64.63 11.03 -9.69
N LYS A 5 -63.97 10.97 -8.52
CA LYS A 5 -63.03 11.97 -8.02
C LYS A 5 -61.73 11.97 -8.84
N LEU A 6 -61.37 13.15 -9.36
CA LEU A 6 -60.11 13.43 -10.06
C LEU A 6 -58.87 13.25 -9.16
N SER A 7 -59.05 13.11 -7.84
CA SER A 7 -57.97 12.96 -6.86
C SER A 7 -57.39 11.54 -6.75
N SER A 8 -57.98 10.53 -7.42
CA SER A 8 -57.46 9.15 -7.39
C SER A 8 -56.58 8.77 -8.58
N LEU A 9 -56.53 9.60 -9.64
CA LEU A 9 -55.70 9.33 -10.83
C LEU A 9 -54.25 9.85 -10.69
N LEU A 10 -54.03 10.86 -9.83
CA LEU A 10 -52.70 11.47 -9.66
C LEU A 10 -51.76 10.65 -8.75
N ILE A 11 -52.32 9.81 -7.87
CA ILE A 11 -51.53 9.00 -6.93
C ILE A 11 -50.95 7.75 -7.63
N ILE A 12 -51.60 7.26 -8.69
CA ILE A 12 -51.10 6.09 -9.45
C ILE A 12 -49.97 6.48 -10.41
N LEU A 13 -49.91 7.73 -10.87
CA LEU A 13 -48.83 8.20 -11.75
C LEU A 13 -47.54 8.58 -10.97
N PHE A 14 -47.65 8.95 -9.69
CA PHE A 14 -46.48 9.22 -8.83
C PHE A 14 -45.85 7.94 -8.23
N LEU A 15 -46.61 6.84 -8.13
CA LEU A 15 -46.09 5.54 -7.67
C LEU A 15 -45.38 4.72 -8.78
N ALA A 16 -45.54 5.11 -10.05
CA ALA A 16 -44.87 4.43 -11.17
C ALA A 16 -43.44 4.95 -11.45
N ILE A 17 -43.04 6.10 -10.86
CA ILE A 17 -41.72 6.71 -11.10
C ILE A 17 -40.68 6.23 -10.06
N PHE A 18 -41.09 5.53 -9.00
CA PHE A 18 -40.20 4.93 -7.97
C PHE A 18 -39.98 3.42 -8.16
N GLN A 19 -40.22 2.88 -9.36
CA GLN A 19 -40.00 1.45 -9.68
C GLN A 19 -38.95 1.25 -10.78
N PHE A 20 -38.14 2.26 -11.11
CA PHE A 20 -36.78 1.96 -11.60
C PHE A 20 -35.98 1.46 -10.40
N SER A 21 -36.11 0.15 -10.21
CA SER A 21 -35.36 -0.68 -9.29
C SER A 21 -33.89 -0.29 -9.34
N CYS A 22 -33.38 0.18 -8.21
CA CYS A 22 -32.01 -0.07 -7.81
C CYS A 22 -31.81 -1.59 -7.95
N GLU A 23 -31.01 -2.03 -8.92
CA GLU A 23 -30.49 -3.39 -8.88
C GLU A 23 -29.71 -3.49 -7.56
N PRO A 24 -29.85 -4.59 -6.79
CA PRO A 24 -28.95 -4.82 -5.68
C PRO A 24 -27.53 -4.84 -6.26
N GLU A 25 -26.72 -3.88 -5.82
CA GLU A 25 -25.33 -3.59 -6.20
C GLU A 25 -24.39 -4.80 -6.03
N SER A 26 -24.89 -5.94 -5.54
CA SER A 26 -24.14 -7.15 -5.23
C SER A 26 -24.10 -8.23 -6.33
N ASP A 27 -24.97 -8.19 -7.35
CA ASP A 27 -25.01 -9.25 -8.38
C ASP A 27 -24.26 -8.91 -9.69
N ILE A 28 -23.79 -7.66 -9.85
CA ILE A 28 -23.10 -7.21 -11.09
C ILE A 28 -21.63 -7.68 -11.11
N LEU A 29 -21.03 -7.97 -9.95
CA LEU A 29 -19.64 -8.40 -9.81
C LEU A 29 -19.34 -9.81 -10.35
N LYS A 30 -20.37 -10.61 -10.71
CA LYS A 30 -20.21 -11.97 -11.22
C LYS A 30 -20.71 -12.15 -12.65
N SER A 31 -20.66 -11.09 -13.45
CA SER A 31 -20.80 -11.25 -14.89
C SER A 31 -19.64 -12.10 -15.42
N LYS A 32 -19.94 -13.28 -15.98
CA LYS A 32 -18.99 -14.11 -16.75
C LYS A 32 -18.37 -13.38 -17.96
N ASP A 33 -18.89 -12.18 -18.27
CA ASP A 33 -18.40 -11.29 -19.32
C ASP A 33 -17.63 -10.08 -18.73
N SER A 34 -17.24 -10.11 -17.45
CA SER A 34 -16.42 -9.04 -16.85
C SER A 34 -15.07 -8.96 -17.56
N ILE A 35 -14.84 -7.82 -18.21
CA ILE A 35 -13.63 -7.53 -18.99
C ILE A 35 -12.50 -6.94 -18.12
N LEU A 36 -12.64 -6.97 -16.80
CA LEU A 36 -11.67 -6.42 -15.86
C LEU A 36 -11.27 -7.47 -14.83
N PRO A 37 -10.04 -7.40 -14.29
CA PRO A 37 -9.67 -8.13 -13.08
C PRO A 37 -10.74 -8.02 -11.99
N GLU A 38 -11.12 -9.15 -11.38
CA GLU A 38 -12.02 -9.14 -10.20
C GLU A 38 -11.37 -8.43 -9.00
N ARG A 39 -10.04 -8.31 -8.99
CA ARG A 39 -9.22 -7.65 -7.98
C ARG A 39 -7.98 -7.05 -8.59
N PHE A 40 -7.55 -5.91 -8.05
CA PHE A 40 -6.34 -5.21 -8.46
C PHE A 40 -5.40 -5.05 -7.27
N GLY A 41 -5.09 -6.18 -6.63
CA GLY A 41 -4.29 -6.22 -5.42
C GLY A 41 -4.05 -7.63 -4.91
N VAL A 42 -3.17 -7.72 -3.93
CA VAL A 42 -2.85 -8.96 -3.21
C VAL A 42 -3.30 -8.79 -1.77
N GLU A 43 -4.24 -9.63 -1.34
CA GLU A 43 -4.72 -9.67 0.05
C GLU A 43 -3.61 -10.21 0.97
N ILE A 44 -3.19 -9.42 1.96
CA ILE A 44 -2.12 -9.74 2.90
C ILE A 44 -2.75 -10.23 4.22
N PRO A 45 -2.20 -11.25 4.91
CA PRO A 45 -2.74 -11.69 6.20
C PRO A 45 -2.77 -10.57 7.24
N ASP A 46 -3.81 -10.54 8.07
CA ASP A 46 -3.99 -9.53 9.12
C ASP A 46 -2.82 -9.54 10.11
N ALA A 47 -2.19 -10.69 10.32
CA ALA A 47 -1.00 -10.82 11.15
C ALA A 47 0.18 -9.94 10.68
N LEU A 48 0.21 -9.53 9.41
CA LEU A 48 1.21 -8.63 8.84
C LEU A 48 0.66 -7.22 8.62
N SER A 49 -0.59 -7.07 8.16
CA SER A 49 -1.15 -5.76 7.79
C SER A 49 -1.88 -5.03 8.92
N GLN A 50 -2.48 -5.71 9.91
CA GLN A 50 -3.26 -5.00 10.93
C GLN A 50 -2.42 -4.39 12.05
N GLN A 51 -2.75 -3.13 12.39
CA GLN A 51 -2.27 -2.46 13.59
C GLN A 51 -2.87 -3.09 14.85
N ASN A 52 -2.06 -3.82 15.60
CA ASN A 52 -2.44 -4.28 16.94
C ASN A 52 -1.85 -3.34 18.01
N TYR A 53 -2.65 -2.37 18.46
CA TYR A 53 -2.33 -1.46 19.57
C TYR A 53 -2.33 -2.13 20.97
N ALA A 54 -2.38 -3.45 21.04
CA ALA A 54 -2.36 -4.15 22.31
C ALA A 54 -1.00 -3.93 22.99
N SER A 55 -0.99 -3.05 24.00
CA SER A 55 0.13 -2.90 24.91
C SER A 55 0.35 -4.24 25.63
N ASN A 56 1.45 -4.91 25.30
CA ASN A 56 1.90 -6.01 26.14
C ASN A 56 2.20 -5.43 27.53
N GLY A 57 1.55 -6.00 28.55
CA GLY A 57 1.59 -5.51 29.92
C GLY A 57 3.02 -5.29 30.42
N ARG A 58 3.20 -4.27 31.26
CA ARG A 58 4.47 -3.85 31.86
C ARG A 58 5.36 -5.05 32.21
N VAL A 59 6.43 -5.25 31.42
CA VAL A 59 7.54 -6.10 31.81
C VAL A 59 8.30 -5.36 32.91
N ALA A 60 8.81 -6.08 33.93
CA ALA A 60 9.51 -5.50 35.07
C ALA A 60 10.85 -4.79 34.69
N ILE A 61 11.22 -4.82 33.42
CA ILE A 61 12.40 -4.21 32.83
C ILE A 61 11.92 -3.35 31.66
N ASP A 62 12.43 -2.12 31.58
CA ASP A 62 12.15 -1.19 30.49
C ASP A 62 12.70 -1.80 29.19
N THR A 63 11.81 -2.44 28.44
CA THR A 63 12.12 -3.22 27.23
C THR A 63 11.49 -2.49 26.07
N LEU A 64 12.25 -2.27 25.00
CA LEU A 64 11.68 -1.77 23.77
C LEU A 64 10.65 -2.80 23.27
N GLN A 65 9.41 -2.38 23.14
CA GLN A 65 8.30 -3.28 22.84
C GLN A 65 8.35 -3.69 21.36
N GLY A 66 8.19 -4.98 21.08
CA GLY A 66 8.14 -5.49 19.70
C GLY A 66 7.07 -4.80 18.84
N ASN A 67 5.89 -4.50 19.41
CA ASN A 67 4.84 -3.76 18.72
C ASN A 67 5.25 -2.33 18.35
N LEU A 68 6.17 -1.69 19.08
CA LEU A 68 6.70 -0.36 18.69
C LEU A 68 7.74 -0.48 17.58
N ILE A 69 8.58 -1.51 17.65
CA ILE A 69 9.65 -1.79 16.68
C ILE A 69 9.06 -2.16 15.32
N TYR A 70 8.13 -3.12 15.33
CA TYR A 70 7.52 -3.70 14.14
C TYR A 70 6.17 -3.06 13.79
N GLY A 71 5.62 -2.16 14.62
CA GLY A 71 4.37 -1.47 14.31
C GLY A 71 4.46 -0.63 13.04
N HIS A 72 5.62 -0.01 12.78
CA HIS A 72 5.87 0.71 11.53
C HIS A 72 5.75 -0.20 10.30
N LEU A 73 6.20 -1.46 10.38
CA LEU A 73 6.06 -2.44 9.30
C LEU A 73 4.58 -2.65 8.94
N SER A 74 3.73 -2.96 9.93
CA SER A 74 2.31 -3.17 9.69
C SER A 74 1.63 -1.93 9.11
N ASN A 75 2.03 -0.73 9.55
CA ASN A 75 1.51 0.53 8.98
C ASN A 75 1.84 0.65 7.50
N PHE A 76 3.08 0.36 7.11
CA PHE A 76 3.51 0.47 5.71
C PHE A 76 2.82 -0.56 4.83
N ILE A 77 2.69 -1.79 5.33
CA ILE A 77 1.95 -2.86 4.64
C ILE A 77 0.48 -2.45 4.46
N ASN A 78 -0.15 -1.94 5.52
CA ASN A 78 -1.55 -1.48 5.48
C ASN A 78 -1.74 -0.32 4.49
N VAL A 79 -0.85 0.67 4.49
CA VAL A 79 -0.90 1.78 3.51
C VAL A 79 -0.82 1.24 2.08
N GLY A 80 0.05 0.27 1.83
CA GLY A 80 0.16 -0.39 0.53
C GLY A 80 -1.11 -1.17 0.16
N GLU A 81 -1.65 -1.96 1.09
CA GLU A 81 -2.89 -2.73 0.90
C GLU A 81 -4.09 -1.81 0.62
N SER A 82 -4.33 -0.78 1.45
CA SER A 82 -5.43 0.17 1.26
C SER A 82 -5.32 0.97 -0.04
N ALA A 83 -4.11 1.29 -0.50
CA ALA A 83 -3.93 1.94 -1.80
C ALA A 83 -4.44 1.04 -2.94
N SER A 84 -4.21 -0.27 -2.84
CA SER A 84 -4.68 -1.24 -3.83
C SER A 84 -6.19 -1.44 -3.81
N GLU A 85 -6.80 -1.42 -2.62
CA GLU A 85 -8.26 -1.50 -2.45
C GLU A 85 -8.95 -0.33 -3.16
N PHE A 86 -8.44 0.89 -3.00
CA PHE A 86 -8.96 2.07 -3.71
C PHE A 86 -8.93 1.89 -5.24
N VAL A 87 -7.81 1.41 -5.79
CA VAL A 87 -7.72 1.17 -7.24
C VAL A 87 -8.66 0.04 -7.68
N ALA A 88 -8.81 -1.01 -6.87
CA ALA A 88 -9.75 -2.08 -7.13
C ALA A 88 -11.21 -1.58 -7.16
N GLU A 89 -11.58 -0.63 -6.32
CA GLU A 89 -12.90 0.03 -6.37
C GLU A 89 -13.11 0.80 -7.68
N VAL A 90 -12.10 1.56 -8.14
CA VAL A 90 -12.19 2.27 -9.42
C VAL A 90 -12.33 1.30 -10.59
N ILE A 91 -11.55 0.22 -10.60
CA ILE A 91 -11.71 -0.87 -11.58
C ILE A 91 -13.11 -1.48 -11.50
N GLY A 92 -13.61 -1.76 -10.30
CA GLY A 92 -14.98 -2.22 -10.06
C GLY A 92 -16.02 -1.30 -10.70
N ALA A 93 -15.86 0.02 -10.54
CA ALA A 93 -16.74 1.01 -11.17
C ALA A 93 -16.65 0.96 -12.71
N ILE A 94 -15.45 0.85 -13.29
CA ILE A 94 -15.26 0.70 -14.76
C ILE A 94 -16.02 -0.54 -15.27
N ALA A 95 -16.01 -1.65 -14.52
CA ALA A 95 -16.76 -2.87 -14.84
C ALA A 95 -18.27 -2.65 -14.76
N ILE A 96 -18.76 -2.08 -13.65
CA ILE A 96 -20.18 -1.84 -13.39
C ILE A 96 -20.78 -0.94 -14.49
N TYR A 97 -20.09 0.15 -14.82
CA TYR A 97 -20.53 1.10 -15.85
C TYR A 97 -20.20 0.64 -17.28
N ARG A 98 -19.61 -0.54 -17.45
CA ARG A 98 -19.23 -1.13 -18.75
C ARG A 98 -18.44 -0.16 -19.62
N ILE A 99 -17.47 0.51 -19.01
CA ILE A 99 -16.54 1.39 -19.71
C ILE A 99 -15.58 0.51 -20.52
N ASN A 100 -16.01 0.13 -21.73
CA ASN A 100 -15.40 -0.93 -22.55
C ASN A 100 -15.07 -0.50 -23.98
N LYS A 101 -15.08 0.81 -24.23
CA LYS A 101 -14.82 1.41 -25.53
C LYS A 101 -14.30 2.83 -25.32
N PRO A 102 -13.60 3.40 -26.31
CA PRO A 102 -13.19 4.79 -26.26
C PRO A 102 -14.37 5.70 -26.01
N MET A 103 -14.22 6.56 -25.01
CA MET A 103 -15.25 7.52 -24.63
C MET A 103 -14.61 8.74 -23.98
N SER A 104 -15.32 9.86 -24.02
CA SER A 104 -14.94 11.06 -23.30
C SER A 104 -16.17 11.69 -22.69
N LEU A 105 -16.04 12.14 -21.45
CA LEU A 105 -17.06 12.91 -20.76
C LEU A 105 -16.42 13.93 -19.82
N THR A 106 -17.21 14.91 -19.44
CA THR A 106 -16.86 15.88 -18.39
C THR A 106 -17.90 15.77 -17.30
N PHE A 107 -17.45 15.73 -16.05
CA PHE A 107 -18.29 15.73 -14.86
C PHE A 107 -17.77 16.74 -13.84
N GLN A 108 -18.56 17.04 -12.81
CA GLN A 108 -18.15 17.90 -11.72
C GLN A 108 -17.76 17.02 -10.52
N GLY A 109 -16.56 17.24 -9.96
CA GLY A 109 -16.15 16.58 -8.72
C GLY A 109 -17.07 16.99 -7.58
N GLU A 110 -17.57 16.02 -6.82
CA GLU A 110 -18.54 16.28 -5.75
C GLU A 110 -17.90 17.02 -4.56
N GLU A 111 -16.66 16.68 -4.23
CA GLU A 111 -15.94 17.24 -3.08
C GLU A 111 -15.31 18.62 -3.33
N ASP A 112 -14.72 18.83 -4.52
CA ASP A 112 -14.04 20.08 -4.85
C ASP A 112 -14.84 21.01 -5.78
N GLY A 113 -15.96 20.54 -6.33
CA GLY A 113 -16.82 21.29 -7.24
C GLY A 113 -16.16 21.59 -8.60
N ARG A 114 -15.02 20.98 -8.94
CA ARG A 114 -14.25 21.30 -10.15
C ARG A 114 -14.63 20.38 -11.30
N ALA A 115 -14.54 20.90 -12.53
CA ALA A 115 -14.77 20.09 -13.72
C ALA A 115 -13.61 19.08 -13.91
N LYS A 116 -13.97 17.82 -14.10
CA LYS A 116 -13.07 16.70 -14.37
C LYS A 116 -13.35 16.16 -15.77
N ASN A 117 -12.31 15.96 -16.57
CA ASN A 117 -12.43 15.32 -17.88
C ASN A 117 -11.99 13.87 -17.75
N MET A 118 -12.84 12.95 -18.20
CA MET A 118 -12.53 11.53 -18.30
C MET A 118 -12.38 11.16 -19.77
N VAL A 119 -11.31 10.47 -20.11
CA VAL A 119 -11.04 9.96 -21.45
C VAL A 119 -10.62 8.50 -21.35
N VAL A 120 -11.19 7.67 -22.22
CA VAL A 120 -10.83 6.26 -22.40
C VAL A 120 -10.32 6.08 -23.81
N GLU A 121 -9.16 5.46 -23.96
CA GLU A 121 -8.49 5.23 -25.24
C GLU A 121 -8.11 3.75 -25.38
N GLU A 122 -8.05 3.25 -26.61
CA GLU A 122 -7.60 1.91 -26.96
C GLU A 122 -6.15 1.93 -27.46
N GLU A 123 -5.44 0.80 -27.26
CA GLU A 123 -4.06 0.59 -27.71
C GLU A 123 -3.04 1.67 -27.26
N PRO A 124 -3.12 2.25 -26.05
CA PRO A 124 -2.16 3.25 -25.63
C PRO A 124 -0.79 2.63 -25.35
N THR A 125 0.27 3.30 -25.81
CA THR A 125 1.65 2.97 -25.41
C THR A 125 2.03 3.66 -24.10
N PHE A 126 2.61 2.94 -23.15
CA PHE A 126 3.17 3.47 -21.90
C PHE A 126 4.37 2.59 -21.47
N GLU A 127 5.49 3.24 -21.11
CA GLU A 127 6.74 2.56 -20.69
C GLU A 127 7.26 1.47 -21.66
N GLY A 128 7.01 1.65 -22.96
CA GLY A 128 7.44 0.71 -24.01
C GLY A 128 6.48 -0.47 -24.24
N GLU A 129 5.40 -0.56 -23.46
CA GLU A 129 4.36 -1.58 -23.60
C GLU A 129 3.11 -0.98 -24.27
N THR A 130 2.42 -1.77 -25.09
CA THR A 130 1.09 -1.44 -25.59
C THR A 130 0.06 -2.07 -24.67
N TRP A 131 -0.79 -1.23 -24.08
CA TRP A 131 -1.89 -1.65 -23.25
C TRP A 131 -3.17 -1.75 -24.07
N GLU A 132 -4.14 -2.51 -23.61
CA GLU A 132 -5.41 -2.67 -24.29
C GLU A 132 -6.26 -1.41 -24.17
N PHE A 133 -6.30 -0.85 -22.96
CA PHE A 133 -7.03 0.38 -22.67
C PHE A 133 -6.26 1.28 -21.69
N VAL A 134 -6.56 2.57 -21.75
CA VAL A 134 -6.27 3.53 -20.68
C VAL A 134 -7.51 4.32 -20.35
N LEU A 135 -7.74 4.57 -19.06
CA LEU A 135 -8.65 5.57 -18.55
C LEU A 135 -7.82 6.69 -17.92
N THR A 136 -8.02 7.93 -18.35
CA THR A 136 -7.38 9.10 -17.77
C THR A 136 -8.45 10.06 -17.25
N ILE A 137 -8.29 10.52 -16.01
CA ILE A 137 -9.08 11.61 -15.41
C ILE A 137 -8.16 12.81 -15.15
N THR A 138 -8.51 13.97 -15.71
CA THR A 138 -7.81 15.24 -15.51
C THR A 138 -8.70 16.27 -14.80
N ASP A 139 -8.08 17.14 -13.99
CA ASP A 139 -8.67 18.39 -13.55
C ASP A 139 -8.63 19.40 -14.70
N ALA A 140 -9.79 19.72 -15.28
CA ALA A 140 -9.89 20.51 -16.51
C ALA A 140 -9.19 21.87 -16.41
N ALA A 141 -9.21 22.48 -15.23
CA ALA A 141 -8.57 23.77 -14.99
C ALA A 141 -7.05 23.69 -14.76
N SER A 142 -6.46 22.49 -14.73
CA SER A 142 -5.03 22.26 -14.49
C SER A 142 -4.32 21.49 -15.60
N GLU A 143 -4.98 21.31 -16.76
CA GLU A 143 -4.40 20.60 -17.91
C GLU A 143 -3.14 21.29 -18.48
N ALA A 144 -2.93 22.57 -18.18
CA ALA A 144 -1.71 23.30 -18.52
C ALA A 144 -0.52 23.00 -17.58
N GLY A 145 -0.73 22.23 -16.50
CA GLY A 145 0.30 21.83 -15.56
C GLY A 145 1.30 20.82 -16.14
N ALA A 146 2.43 20.64 -15.48
CA ALA A 146 3.48 19.72 -15.93
C ALA A 146 3.04 18.24 -15.95
N ASP A 147 2.07 17.88 -15.12
CA ASP A 147 1.43 16.56 -15.09
C ASP A 147 0.22 16.45 -16.05
N GLY A 148 -0.11 17.54 -16.76
CA GLY A 148 -1.32 17.64 -17.58
C GLY A 148 -2.61 17.65 -16.78
N GLY A 149 -2.55 18.02 -15.49
CA GLY A 149 -3.71 18.01 -14.59
C GLY A 149 -4.24 16.62 -14.26
N LYS A 150 -3.48 15.56 -14.56
CA LYS A 150 -3.89 14.16 -14.35
C LYS A 150 -4.04 13.87 -12.86
N GLY A 151 -5.24 13.44 -12.48
CA GLY A 151 -5.55 12.93 -11.15
C GLY A 151 -5.54 11.42 -11.09
N LEU A 152 -5.97 10.76 -12.17
CA LEU A 152 -6.00 9.31 -12.27
C LEU A 152 -5.60 8.88 -13.67
N GLN A 153 -4.80 7.83 -13.78
CA GLN A 153 -4.55 7.13 -15.02
C GLN A 153 -4.47 5.63 -14.76
N ILE A 154 -5.28 4.84 -15.44
CA ILE A 154 -5.33 3.38 -15.27
C ILE A 154 -5.16 2.72 -16.63
N PHE A 155 -4.12 1.90 -16.76
CA PHE A 155 -3.86 1.02 -17.89
C PHE A 155 -4.22 -0.41 -17.51
N TRP A 156 -4.84 -1.16 -18.41
CA TRP A 156 -5.12 -2.57 -18.16
C TRP A 156 -5.14 -3.42 -19.42
N ASN A 157 -4.82 -4.71 -19.23
CA ASN A 157 -4.96 -5.77 -20.21
C ASN A 157 -5.87 -6.86 -19.64
N ARG A 158 -6.66 -7.50 -20.50
CA ARG A 158 -7.62 -8.53 -20.09
C ARG A 158 -7.05 -9.93 -20.04
N SER A 159 -6.03 -10.21 -20.86
CA SER A 159 -5.45 -11.54 -20.99
C SER A 159 -3.99 -11.46 -21.46
N PRO A 160 -3.01 -11.82 -20.61
CA PRO A 160 -3.15 -12.04 -19.17
C PRO A 160 -3.59 -10.75 -18.45
N ILE A 161 -4.21 -10.91 -17.28
CA ILE A 161 -4.64 -9.79 -16.47
C ILE A 161 -3.41 -9.03 -15.97
N ARG A 162 -3.32 -7.76 -16.34
CA ARG A 162 -2.27 -6.82 -15.92
C ARG A 162 -2.88 -5.44 -15.80
N GLY A 163 -2.29 -4.59 -14.96
CA GLY A 163 -2.53 -3.17 -15.08
C GLY A 163 -1.55 -2.32 -14.32
N VAL A 164 -1.62 -1.03 -14.61
CA VAL A 164 -0.90 0.03 -13.91
C VAL A 164 -1.87 1.16 -13.62
N ALA A 165 -2.03 1.50 -12.34
CA ALA A 165 -2.79 2.66 -11.90
C ALA A 165 -1.82 3.72 -11.36
N LEU A 166 -1.99 4.96 -11.80
CA LEU A 166 -1.32 6.14 -11.26
C LEU A 166 -2.37 7.11 -10.72
N LEU A 167 -2.11 7.64 -9.53
CA LEU A 167 -3.02 8.49 -8.78
C LEU A 167 -2.26 9.70 -8.27
N LYS A 168 -2.88 10.88 -8.37
CA LYS A 168 -2.44 12.10 -7.71
C LYS A 168 -3.64 12.76 -7.06
N ALA A 169 -3.79 12.52 -5.76
CA ALA A 169 -4.95 12.97 -4.97
C ALA A 169 -5.25 14.46 -5.18
N TYR A 170 -4.22 15.30 -5.24
CA TYR A 170 -4.38 16.75 -5.40
C TYR A 170 -5.06 17.21 -6.69
N ASN A 171 -4.97 16.43 -7.77
CA ASN A 171 -5.71 16.73 -8.99
C ASN A 171 -7.11 16.10 -8.98
N ILE A 172 -7.35 15.09 -8.16
CA ILE A 172 -8.68 14.50 -7.93
C ILE A 172 -9.51 15.43 -7.05
N ASP A 173 -8.97 15.83 -5.90
CA ASP A 173 -9.58 16.71 -4.92
C ASP A 173 -8.54 17.71 -4.39
N ARG A 174 -8.86 19.01 -4.47
CA ARG A 174 -7.99 20.10 -4.03
C ARG A 174 -7.94 20.28 -2.51
N ASN A 175 -8.87 19.66 -1.78
CA ASN A 175 -8.96 19.76 -0.33
C ASN A 175 -8.10 18.70 0.39
N THR A 176 -7.30 17.94 -0.36
CA THR A 176 -6.46 16.87 0.19
C THR A 176 -5.14 17.38 0.78
N ASP A 177 -4.73 16.80 1.90
CA ASP A 177 -3.43 17.06 2.52
C ASP A 177 -2.27 16.27 1.89
N PHE A 178 -2.54 15.44 0.87
CA PHE A 178 -1.54 14.61 0.20
C PHE A 178 -0.57 15.40 -0.71
N GLY A 179 -0.74 16.72 -0.84
CA GLY A 179 0.21 17.60 -1.52
C GLY A 179 0.48 17.19 -2.97
N GLN A 180 1.75 16.93 -3.33
CA GLN A 180 2.10 16.52 -4.70
C GLN A 180 2.27 15.01 -4.86
N ALA A 181 1.87 14.23 -3.85
CA ALA A 181 2.13 12.80 -3.83
C ALA A 181 1.51 12.08 -5.03
N VAL A 182 2.28 11.16 -5.58
CA VAL A 182 1.83 10.26 -6.65
C VAL A 182 1.89 8.84 -6.10
N VAL A 183 0.80 8.10 -6.27
CA VAL A 183 0.73 6.66 -5.98
C VAL A 183 0.70 5.93 -7.31
N ARG A 184 1.50 4.87 -7.43
CA ARG A 184 1.51 3.95 -8.56
C ARG A 184 1.29 2.53 -8.05
N ILE A 185 0.39 1.80 -8.71
CA ILE A 185 0.09 0.41 -8.40
C ILE A 185 0.21 -0.39 -9.68
N ASP A 186 1.15 -1.33 -9.70
CA ASP A 186 1.31 -2.30 -10.76
C ASP A 186 0.74 -3.63 -10.27
N TYR A 187 -0.10 -4.28 -11.08
CA TYR A 187 -0.70 -5.57 -10.78
C TYR A 187 -0.51 -6.55 -11.95
N SER A 188 -0.24 -7.82 -11.65
CA SER A 188 -0.06 -8.84 -12.66
C SER A 188 -0.51 -10.23 -12.20
N GLU A 189 -1.14 -10.98 -13.11
CA GLU A 189 -1.41 -12.43 -12.99
C GLU A 189 -0.61 -13.25 -14.01
N THR A 190 0.47 -12.68 -14.57
CA THR A 190 1.28 -13.34 -15.62
C THR A 190 2.16 -14.47 -15.08
N GLY A 191 2.49 -14.44 -13.79
CA GLY A 191 3.48 -15.33 -13.21
C GLY A 191 4.93 -14.90 -13.40
N ASP A 192 5.19 -13.69 -13.94
CA ASP A 192 6.55 -13.25 -14.31
C ASP A 192 7.49 -13.16 -13.09
N HIS A 193 6.96 -12.90 -11.91
CA HIS A 193 7.71 -12.84 -10.66
C HIS A 193 7.75 -14.19 -9.89
N GLY A 194 7.19 -15.25 -10.47
CA GLY A 194 7.08 -16.57 -9.84
C GLY A 194 5.91 -16.69 -8.87
N TYR A 195 4.92 -15.81 -8.96
CA TYR A 195 3.71 -15.80 -8.13
C TYR A 195 2.43 -15.93 -8.96
N GLU A 196 1.38 -16.56 -8.41
CA GLU A 196 0.07 -16.64 -9.05
C GLU A 196 -0.47 -15.25 -9.41
N ASN A 197 -0.28 -14.31 -8.48
CA ASN A 197 -0.43 -12.90 -8.75
C ASN A 197 0.49 -12.08 -7.86
N ASP A 198 0.80 -10.88 -8.33
CA ASP A 198 1.67 -9.96 -7.63
C ASP A 198 1.26 -8.50 -7.84
N MET A 199 1.73 -7.69 -6.92
CA MET A 199 1.46 -6.27 -6.85
C MET A 199 2.70 -5.50 -6.42
N ILE A 200 2.93 -4.34 -7.04
CA ILE A 200 3.89 -3.35 -6.58
C ILE A 200 3.15 -2.05 -6.29
N VAL A 201 3.31 -1.53 -5.08
CA VAL A 201 2.80 -0.22 -4.68
C VAL A 201 4.00 0.71 -4.50
N SER A 202 3.97 1.85 -5.18
CA SER A 202 4.97 2.90 -5.09
C SER A 202 4.29 4.22 -4.75
N ILE A 203 4.81 4.94 -3.76
CA ILE A 203 4.36 6.27 -3.37
C ILE A 203 5.57 7.19 -3.38
N ALA A 204 5.46 8.32 -4.07
CA ALA A 204 6.49 9.35 -4.13
C ALA A 204 5.91 10.72 -3.80
N ASP A 205 6.79 11.65 -3.41
CA ASP A 205 6.46 13.05 -3.14
C ASP A 205 5.40 13.27 -2.05
N LEU A 206 5.36 12.39 -1.02
CA LEU A 206 4.59 12.65 0.18
C LEU A 206 5.12 13.91 0.90
N PRO A 207 4.24 14.79 1.41
CA PRO A 207 4.65 15.97 2.15
C PRO A 207 5.51 15.61 3.36
N LEU A 208 6.72 16.18 3.43
CA LEU A 208 7.58 16.06 4.60
C LEU A 208 7.11 17.05 5.66
N ALA A 209 6.73 16.53 6.84
CA ALA A 209 6.33 17.34 7.98
C ALA A 209 7.55 18.05 8.61
N ASP A 210 7.30 19.06 9.45
CA ASP A 210 8.35 19.62 10.30
C ASP A 210 8.88 18.52 11.24
N PRO A 211 10.22 18.35 11.39
CA PRO A 211 10.79 17.34 12.28
C PRO A 211 10.34 17.45 13.74
N LEU A 212 9.90 18.63 14.20
CA LEU A 212 9.37 18.84 15.55
C LEU A 212 7.91 18.36 15.69
N ASP A 213 7.16 18.33 14.59
CA ASP A 213 5.77 17.88 14.56
C ASP A 213 5.69 16.37 14.30
N ASP A 214 6.42 15.88 13.30
CA ASP A 214 6.54 14.45 12.97
C ASP A 214 7.96 14.08 12.48
N PRO A 215 8.83 13.62 13.40
CA PRO A 215 10.19 13.20 13.05
C PRO A 215 10.21 11.90 12.24
N TYR A 216 9.12 11.13 12.18
CA TYR A 216 9.04 9.88 11.42
C TYR A 216 8.21 10.04 10.15
N SER A 217 8.00 11.27 9.69
CA SER A 217 7.32 11.54 8.42
C SER A 217 8.04 10.87 7.24
N MET A 218 7.23 10.31 6.34
CA MET A 218 7.66 9.51 5.19
C MET A 218 7.55 10.31 3.91
N THR A 219 8.53 10.23 3.02
CA THR A 219 8.45 10.91 1.70
C THR A 219 8.20 9.94 0.55
N THR A 220 8.70 8.72 0.66
CA THR A 220 8.57 7.69 -0.37
C THR A 220 8.35 6.31 0.26
N LEU A 221 7.63 5.46 -0.46
CA LEU A 221 7.39 4.07 -0.11
C LEU A 221 7.39 3.23 -1.38
N LYS A 222 8.02 2.06 -1.33
CA LYS A 222 7.86 1.04 -2.37
C LYS A 222 7.72 -0.32 -1.73
N MET A 223 6.67 -1.04 -2.10
CA MET A 223 6.35 -2.36 -1.57
C MET A 223 6.00 -3.31 -2.71
N TYR A 224 6.47 -4.54 -2.62
CA TYR A 224 6.04 -5.68 -3.41
C TYR A 224 5.21 -6.61 -2.53
N ALA A 225 4.15 -7.19 -3.08
CA ALA A 225 3.41 -8.31 -2.49
C ALA A 225 3.15 -9.37 -3.57
N GLY A 226 3.55 -10.62 -3.32
CA GLY A 226 3.36 -11.74 -4.23
C GLY A 226 2.66 -12.90 -3.52
N LYS A 227 1.66 -13.49 -4.17
CA LYS A 227 0.86 -14.58 -3.61
C LYS A 227 1.08 -15.89 -4.36
N ASN A 228 1.21 -16.98 -3.60
CA ASN A 228 1.23 -18.34 -4.12
C ASN A 228 0.45 -19.26 -3.17
N GLY A 229 -0.76 -19.66 -3.58
CA GLY A 229 -1.65 -20.45 -2.74
C GLY A 229 -1.97 -19.74 -1.42
N ASP A 230 -1.53 -20.33 -0.30
CA ASP A 230 -1.76 -19.81 1.05
C ASP A 230 -0.72 -18.76 1.50
N PHE A 231 0.40 -18.67 0.78
CA PHE A 231 1.53 -17.84 1.18
C PHE A 231 1.50 -16.50 0.46
N VAL A 232 1.80 -15.45 1.22
CA VAL A 232 1.99 -14.09 0.72
C VAL A 232 3.36 -13.61 1.17
N ASP A 233 4.22 -13.29 0.21
CA ASP A 233 5.54 -12.72 0.47
C ASP A 233 5.50 -11.23 0.16
N VAL A 234 6.05 -10.43 1.08
CA VAL A 234 6.03 -8.97 1.01
C VAL A 234 7.42 -8.45 1.26
N PHE A 235 7.86 -7.45 0.51
CA PHE A 235 9.09 -6.74 0.83
C PHE A 235 9.01 -5.30 0.37
N GLY A 236 9.79 -4.42 0.98
CA GLY A 236 9.72 -3.02 0.63
C GLY A 236 10.64 -2.14 1.46
N ASN A 237 10.62 -0.86 1.11
CA ASN A 237 11.26 0.18 1.88
C ASN A 237 10.34 1.39 1.97
N SER A 238 10.42 2.11 3.08
CA SER A 238 9.96 3.49 3.20
C SER A 238 11.11 4.39 3.60
N ASN A 239 11.10 5.64 3.13
CA ASN A 239 12.13 6.62 3.44
C ASN A 239 11.62 7.67 4.41
N HIS A 240 12.38 7.90 5.49
CA HIS A 240 12.05 8.83 6.57
C HIS A 240 13.23 9.79 6.79
N PRO A 241 13.30 10.91 6.04
CA PRO A 241 14.41 11.85 6.08
C PRO A 241 14.66 12.48 7.46
N ASN A 242 13.58 12.69 8.22
CA ASN A 242 13.63 13.34 9.53
C ASN A 242 13.93 12.39 10.69
N ALA A 243 13.86 11.07 10.45
CA ALA A 243 13.95 10.07 11.51
C ALA A 243 15.32 10.16 12.17
N THR A 244 15.32 10.26 13.50
CA THR A 244 16.52 10.27 14.34
C THR A 244 16.36 9.24 15.46
N PHE A 245 17.47 8.62 15.86
CA PHE A 245 17.50 7.68 16.98
C PHE A 245 18.33 8.24 18.14
N PHE A 246 19.20 7.43 18.76
CA PHE A 246 19.86 7.80 20.02
C PHE A 246 21.00 8.80 19.80
N ALA A 247 21.85 8.58 18.80
CA ALA A 247 23.02 9.40 18.50
C ALA A 247 22.69 10.68 17.70
N GLY A 248 21.44 10.84 17.28
CA GLY A 248 20.96 12.03 16.57
C GLY A 248 21.33 12.05 15.08
N ASN A 249 21.85 10.96 14.53
CA ASN A 249 21.95 10.77 13.08
C ASN A 249 20.53 10.82 12.47
N SER A 250 20.37 11.48 11.33
CA SER A 250 19.07 11.61 10.67
C SER A 250 19.02 10.92 9.31
N GLY A 251 17.84 10.47 8.91
CA GLY A 251 17.57 9.95 7.57
C GLY A 251 17.78 8.45 7.48
N PHE A 252 16.69 7.71 7.69
CA PHE A 252 16.69 6.26 7.63
C PHE A 252 15.59 5.75 6.71
N ASN A 253 15.87 4.60 6.11
CA ASN A 253 14.86 3.77 5.51
C ASN A 253 14.36 2.73 6.51
N TRP A 254 13.10 2.35 6.42
CA TRP A 254 12.59 1.11 7.01
C TRP A 254 12.55 0.08 5.90
N ALA A 255 13.57 -0.75 5.82
CA ALA A 255 13.66 -1.83 4.83
C ALA A 255 13.17 -3.14 5.44
N PHE A 256 12.34 -3.89 4.73
CA PHE A 256 11.76 -5.11 5.27
C PHE A 256 11.53 -6.20 4.25
N VAL A 257 11.42 -7.41 4.77
CA VAL A 257 10.90 -8.60 4.10
C VAL A 257 9.96 -9.30 5.07
N ALA A 258 8.89 -9.88 4.57
CA ALA A 258 7.90 -10.60 5.33
C ALA A 258 7.32 -11.76 4.52
N SER A 259 6.87 -12.78 5.22
CA SER A 259 6.11 -13.88 4.64
C SER A 259 4.99 -14.23 5.60
N GLY A 260 3.80 -14.47 5.07
CA GLY A 260 2.60 -14.75 5.85
C GLY A 260 1.80 -15.91 5.28
N SER A 261 1.03 -16.56 6.15
CA SER A 261 0.08 -17.63 5.81
C SER A 261 -1.32 -17.13 6.14
N ARG A 262 -2.18 -17.04 5.12
CA ARG A 262 -3.56 -16.56 5.27
C ARG A 262 -4.40 -17.52 6.10
N SER A 263 -4.38 -18.80 5.76
CA SER A 263 -5.19 -19.82 6.46
C SER A 263 -4.88 -19.92 7.96
N LYS A 264 -3.65 -19.59 8.36
CA LYS A 264 -3.20 -19.65 9.76
C LYS A 264 -3.20 -18.30 10.46
N GLU A 265 -3.33 -17.19 9.74
CA GLU A 265 -3.17 -15.82 10.27
C GLU A 265 -1.89 -15.67 11.11
N ILE A 266 -0.76 -16.06 10.50
CA ILE A 266 0.58 -15.90 11.08
C ILE A 266 1.53 -15.26 10.06
N GLY A 267 2.55 -14.57 10.57
CA GLY A 267 3.55 -13.89 9.77
C GLY A 267 4.95 -13.95 10.39
N VAL A 268 5.97 -13.80 9.55
CA VAL A 268 7.37 -13.65 9.94
C VAL A 268 7.95 -12.50 9.15
N ALA A 269 8.72 -11.62 9.79
CA ALA A 269 9.36 -10.49 9.11
C ALA A 269 10.78 -10.20 9.62
N GLU A 270 11.63 -9.69 8.73
CA GLU A 270 12.89 -9.04 9.11
C GLU A 270 12.79 -7.57 8.72
N VAL A 271 13.23 -6.70 9.64
CA VAL A 271 13.23 -5.25 9.44
C VAL A 271 14.62 -4.70 9.73
N ALA A 272 15.02 -3.72 8.95
CA ALA A 272 16.29 -3.03 9.03
C ALA A 272 16.12 -1.52 8.88
N LEU A 273 17.11 -0.80 9.37
CA LEU A 273 17.18 0.67 9.41
C LEU A 273 18.41 1.19 8.66
N PRO A 274 18.58 0.88 7.36
CA PRO A 274 19.69 1.42 6.60
C PRO A 274 19.57 2.94 6.44
N PRO A 275 20.68 3.69 6.40
CA PRO A 275 20.66 5.10 6.06
C PRO A 275 20.03 5.34 4.69
N SER A 276 19.30 6.44 4.53
CA SER A 276 18.66 6.81 3.25
C SER A 276 19.64 7.00 2.09
N SER A 277 20.92 7.21 2.38
CA SER A 277 21.99 7.35 1.39
C SER A 277 22.67 6.04 1.01
N LEU A 278 22.32 4.92 1.66
CA LEU A 278 22.95 3.62 1.42
C LEU A 278 22.62 3.11 0.02
N ASP A 279 23.65 2.95 -0.79
CA ASP A 279 23.57 2.42 -2.16
C ASP A 279 23.97 0.95 -2.18
N GLU A 280 23.03 0.08 -1.82
CA GLU A 280 23.27 -1.36 -1.68
C GLU A 280 22.00 -2.15 -2.03
N THR A 281 22.19 -3.35 -2.59
CA THR A 281 21.11 -4.28 -2.96
C THR A 281 21.21 -5.62 -2.24
N SER A 282 22.34 -5.91 -1.60
CA SER A 282 22.59 -7.12 -0.85
C SER A 282 21.68 -7.21 0.37
N ARG A 283 20.81 -8.24 0.38
CA ARG A 283 20.02 -8.64 1.55
C ARG A 283 20.87 -8.72 2.81
N ASN A 284 22.07 -9.31 2.72
CA ASN A 284 22.91 -9.50 3.91
C ASN A 284 23.36 -8.16 4.50
N VAL A 285 23.74 -7.21 3.66
CA VAL A 285 24.12 -5.89 4.15
C VAL A 285 22.89 -5.17 4.70
N ILE A 286 21.81 -5.06 3.92
CA ILE A 286 20.60 -4.34 4.33
C ILE A 286 19.99 -4.96 5.60
N LEU A 287 19.69 -6.25 5.61
CA LEU A 287 18.93 -6.88 6.69
C LEU A 287 19.77 -7.40 7.86
N LYS A 288 21.08 -7.62 7.70
CA LYS A 288 21.94 -8.08 8.80
C LYS A 288 22.79 -6.94 9.33
N ASP A 289 23.51 -6.22 8.46
CA ASP A 289 24.36 -5.13 8.91
C ASP A 289 23.60 -3.91 9.41
N TYR A 290 22.41 -3.67 8.86
CA TYR A 290 21.51 -2.63 9.33
C TYR A 290 20.26 -3.18 10.03
N SER A 291 20.32 -4.41 10.57
CA SER A 291 19.24 -4.94 11.42
C SER A 291 18.93 -3.98 12.57
N ILE A 292 17.66 -3.88 12.96
CA ILE A 292 17.22 -2.98 14.05
C ILE A 292 18.08 -3.15 15.30
N LYS A 293 18.33 -4.41 15.72
CA LYS A 293 19.15 -4.71 16.88
C LYS A 293 20.55 -4.11 16.75
N LYS A 294 21.19 -4.26 15.60
CA LYS A 294 22.56 -3.78 15.36
C LYS A 294 22.61 -2.25 15.32
N VAL A 295 21.72 -1.62 14.55
CA VAL A 295 21.63 -0.14 14.46
C VAL A 295 21.38 0.48 15.83
N PHE A 296 20.41 -0.03 16.60
CA PHE A 296 20.14 0.52 17.93
C PHE A 296 21.26 0.22 18.93
N THR A 297 21.95 -0.92 18.82
CA THR A 297 23.12 -1.21 19.66
C THR A 297 24.23 -0.19 19.41
N GLU A 298 24.55 0.07 18.14
CA GLU A 298 25.59 1.03 17.75
C GLU A 298 25.23 2.45 18.21
N GLU A 299 24.01 2.91 17.91
CA GLU A 299 23.50 4.22 18.34
C GLU A 299 23.51 4.41 19.87
N ILE A 300 23.16 3.37 20.65
CA ILE A 300 23.21 3.41 22.12
C ILE A 300 24.65 3.52 22.63
N TYR A 301 25.58 2.75 22.06
CA TYR A 301 26.98 2.76 22.49
C TYR A 301 27.73 4.04 22.06
N ASP A 302 27.30 4.68 20.99
CA ASP A 302 27.82 5.99 20.59
C ASP A 302 27.49 7.08 21.62
N VAL A 303 26.29 7.04 22.21
CA VAL A 303 25.87 8.01 23.24
C VAL A 303 26.36 7.62 24.63
N TRP A 304 26.32 6.32 24.96
CA TRP A 304 26.70 5.80 26.28
C TRP A 304 27.75 4.68 26.17
N PRO A 305 29.03 4.98 25.86
CA PRO A 305 30.05 3.96 25.58
C PRO A 305 30.31 2.96 26.71
N ASN A 306 29.99 3.33 27.95
CA ASN A 306 30.26 2.53 29.15
C ASN A 306 29.01 1.82 29.71
N ILE A 307 27.87 1.85 29.00
CA ILE A 307 26.68 1.12 29.44
C ILE A 307 26.94 -0.39 29.43
N GLY A 308 26.48 -1.10 30.45
CA GLY A 308 26.67 -2.54 30.54
C GLY A 308 25.90 -3.28 29.44
N GLN A 309 26.55 -4.26 28.80
CA GLN A 309 25.94 -5.09 27.74
C GLN A 309 24.61 -5.72 28.18
N GLN A 310 24.53 -6.16 29.45
CA GLN A 310 23.30 -6.74 29.99
C GLN A 310 22.11 -5.76 29.95
N SER A 311 22.36 -4.47 30.18
CA SER A 311 21.32 -3.44 30.11
C SER A 311 20.87 -3.22 28.67
N VAL A 312 21.81 -3.20 27.72
CA VAL A 312 21.50 -3.05 26.28
C VAL A 312 20.74 -4.26 25.76
N ASP A 313 21.20 -5.48 26.08
CA ASP A 313 20.55 -6.73 25.68
C ASP A 313 19.13 -6.83 26.26
N ALA A 314 18.95 -6.42 27.52
CA ALA A 314 17.65 -6.39 28.15
C ALA A 314 16.74 -5.36 27.47
N PHE A 315 17.21 -4.15 27.21
CA PHE A 315 16.44 -3.11 26.53
C PHE A 315 16.03 -3.52 25.10
N LEU A 316 16.95 -4.14 24.36
CA LEU A 316 16.76 -4.54 22.96
C LEU A 316 16.24 -5.98 22.79
N PHE A 317 15.73 -6.62 23.84
CA PHE A 317 15.36 -8.05 23.82
C PHE A 317 14.44 -8.43 22.65
N ASN A 318 13.43 -7.60 22.34
CA ASN A 318 12.46 -7.87 21.27
C ASN A 318 12.92 -7.45 19.86
N THR A 319 14.11 -6.89 19.71
CA THR A 319 14.64 -6.43 18.40
C THR A 319 15.30 -7.55 17.59
N GLY A 320 15.36 -8.77 18.14
CA GLY A 320 15.88 -9.93 17.42
C GLY A 320 15.10 -10.20 16.14
N ALA A 321 15.83 -10.52 15.07
CA ALA A 321 15.26 -10.90 13.78
C ALA A 321 15.29 -12.44 13.59
N PRO A 322 14.27 -13.04 12.94
CA PRO A 322 13.06 -12.37 12.49
C PRO A 322 12.07 -12.10 13.64
N GLY A 323 11.17 -11.15 13.43
CA GLY A 323 9.97 -10.96 14.23
C GLY A 323 8.86 -11.92 13.81
N TYR A 324 8.12 -12.44 14.77
CA TYR A 324 7.03 -13.39 14.57
C TYR A 324 5.70 -12.75 14.96
N PHE A 325 4.67 -13.02 14.17
CA PHE A 325 3.36 -12.40 14.29
C PHE A 325 2.26 -13.45 14.21
N ALA A 326 1.21 -13.21 14.98
CA ALA A 326 -0.06 -13.92 14.88
C ALA A 326 -1.18 -12.89 14.73
N LYS A 327 -2.42 -13.36 14.62
CA LYS A 327 -3.61 -12.49 14.56
C LYS A 327 -3.65 -11.39 15.64
N GLN A 328 -3.07 -11.62 16.82
CA GLN A 328 -3.05 -10.66 17.93
C GLN A 328 -1.89 -9.63 17.86
N GLY A 329 -1.02 -9.72 16.85
CA GLY A 329 0.14 -8.88 16.66
C GLY A 329 1.47 -9.61 16.93
N PHE A 330 2.48 -8.84 17.35
CA PHE A 330 3.81 -9.38 17.63
C PHE A 330 3.81 -10.43 18.74
N VAL A 331 4.49 -11.54 18.48
CA VAL A 331 4.64 -12.68 19.39
C VAL A 331 6.03 -12.71 20.01
N SER A 332 7.08 -12.66 19.19
CA SER A 332 8.47 -12.74 19.65
C SER A 332 9.45 -12.22 18.59
N GLY A 333 10.66 -11.86 19.03
CA GLY A 333 11.77 -11.47 18.15
C GLY A 333 12.93 -12.44 18.29
N GLY A 334 13.48 -12.93 17.17
CA GLY A 334 14.64 -13.80 17.09
C GLY A 334 14.45 -15.24 17.57
N THR A 335 13.37 -15.55 18.29
CA THR A 335 13.04 -16.90 18.77
C THR A 335 11.70 -17.34 18.21
N SER A 336 11.71 -18.42 17.43
CA SER A 336 10.50 -18.96 16.80
C SER A 336 9.48 -19.45 17.84
N PRO A 337 8.19 -19.07 17.74
CA PRO A 337 7.14 -19.57 18.64
C PRO A 337 6.79 -21.05 18.43
N GLY A 338 7.22 -21.66 17.32
CA GLY A 338 7.01 -23.09 17.05
C GLY A 338 7.02 -23.43 15.57
N SER A 339 6.90 -24.73 15.26
CA SER A 339 7.08 -25.27 13.90
C SER A 339 6.04 -24.81 12.87
N ALA A 340 5.00 -24.07 13.28
CA ALA A 340 4.05 -23.48 12.36
C ALA A 340 4.68 -22.40 11.46
N TYR A 341 5.79 -21.81 11.90
CA TYR A 341 6.49 -20.69 11.25
C TYR A 341 7.65 -21.13 10.33
N ASP A 342 8.13 -22.38 10.44
CA ASP A 342 9.31 -22.88 9.71
C ASP A 342 9.23 -22.65 8.20
N ALA A 343 8.04 -22.85 7.62
CA ALA A 343 7.81 -22.62 6.20
C ALA A 343 7.99 -21.14 5.83
N LEU A 344 7.49 -20.21 6.66
CA LEU A 344 7.60 -18.77 6.43
C LEU A 344 9.05 -18.29 6.57
N GLU A 345 9.77 -18.77 7.59
CA GLU A 345 11.19 -18.46 7.80
C GLU A 345 12.03 -18.87 6.58
N SER A 346 11.77 -20.05 6.02
CA SER A 346 12.51 -20.54 4.85
C SER A 346 12.32 -19.64 3.62
N ARG A 347 11.13 -19.06 3.45
CA ARG A 347 10.77 -18.15 2.34
C ARG A 347 11.48 -16.83 2.44
N LEU A 348 11.69 -16.32 3.66
CA LEU A 348 12.36 -15.04 3.86
C LEU A 348 13.71 -15.00 3.15
N ASN A 349 14.50 -16.07 3.18
CA ASN A 349 15.84 -16.11 2.57
C ASN A 349 15.87 -15.81 1.06
N ALA A 350 14.74 -15.98 0.35
CA ALA A 350 14.63 -15.69 -1.07
C ALA A 350 14.25 -14.23 -1.37
N LEU A 351 13.87 -13.45 -0.36
CA LEU A 351 13.42 -12.07 -0.51
C LEU A 351 14.60 -11.10 -0.37
N SER A 352 14.46 -9.88 -0.87
CA SER A 352 15.38 -8.79 -0.58
C SER A 352 14.63 -7.47 -0.63
N PRO A 353 14.85 -6.54 0.30
CA PRO A 353 14.35 -5.19 0.16
C PRO A 353 14.95 -4.50 -1.08
N TYR A 354 14.36 -3.38 -1.47
CA TYR A 354 14.91 -2.52 -2.50
C TYR A 354 16.15 -1.77 -2.00
N ASN A 355 16.92 -1.21 -2.94
CA ASN A 355 18.04 -0.34 -2.63
C ASN A 355 17.53 0.93 -1.90
N PRO A 356 18.00 1.23 -0.67
CA PRO A 356 17.52 2.37 0.10
C PRO A 356 17.66 3.71 -0.64
N LYS A 357 18.80 3.94 -1.30
CA LYS A 357 19.05 5.18 -2.05
C LYS A 357 18.11 5.33 -3.24
N ASP A 358 17.77 4.24 -3.92
CA ASP A 358 16.81 4.30 -5.03
C ASP A 358 15.42 4.66 -4.52
N ILE A 359 15.01 4.12 -3.37
CA ILE A 359 13.71 4.45 -2.77
C ILE A 359 13.68 5.88 -2.25
N SER A 360 14.75 6.36 -1.61
CA SER A 360 14.86 7.76 -1.18
C SER A 360 14.81 8.76 -2.34
N ASN A 361 15.21 8.34 -3.55
CA ASN A 361 15.16 9.15 -4.77
C ASN A 361 14.01 8.76 -5.72
N LEU A 362 13.04 7.96 -5.25
CA LEU A 362 11.93 7.48 -6.05
C LEU A 362 11.14 8.66 -6.62
N LYS A 363 10.89 8.61 -7.93
CA LYS A 363 10.04 9.56 -8.65
C LYS A 363 9.03 8.80 -9.47
N LEU A 364 7.82 9.34 -9.53
CA LEU A 364 6.72 8.78 -10.30
C LEU A 364 6.16 9.87 -11.22
N SER A 365 5.77 9.48 -12.42
CA SER A 365 5.22 10.39 -13.42
C SER A 365 4.13 9.69 -14.21
N PHE A 366 3.07 10.44 -14.53
CA PHE A 366 2.08 10.03 -15.52
C PHE A 366 2.67 9.95 -16.93
N LYS A 367 1.95 9.30 -17.85
CA LYS A 367 2.24 9.33 -19.29
C LYS A 367 2.25 10.74 -19.87
#